data_AF-A0A5B7BC29-F1
#
_entry.id   AF-A0A5B7BC29-F1
#
_cell.length_a   1.000
_cell.length_b   1.000
_cell.length_c   1.000
_cell.angle_alpha   90.00
_cell.angle_beta   90.00
_cell.angle_gamma   90.00
#
_symmetry.space_group_name_H-M   'P 1'
#
loop_
_entity.id
_entity.type
_entity.pdbx_description
1 polymer ?
#
loop_
_entity_poly.entity_id
_entity_poly.type
_entity_poly.pdbx_seq_one_letter_code
_entity_poly.pdbx_strand_id
1 'polypeptide(L)'
;LSICTSSIGACPNSLKFPSNSLTILNGLTNSDHLQKLSRRQMESPSPATVDSLLVEDFGQKVDLTRRIREVLLNYPEGTTVLKELIQNADDAGATKVCLCLDRRVHDSHSLLSEKLAQWQGPALLAYNNAEFTEDDFVSISRIGGSSKHSQAWKTGRFGVGFNSVYHLTDLPSFVSGKYVVLFDPQGVYLPNISTANPGKRIEYVTSSAISLYKDQFFPYCAFGCDMRSPFPGTLFRFPLRNADQAANSKLSKQAYLEDDISSMFEQLYEEGVLALLFLKSVLSIEMYIWDSGVAEPRKIYSCSINLANDDTIWHRQTLLRLPKSTNSSDCMTDAFSLDFLSEEVMGAHSRKRIDSFYVVQTMASSSSRIGSFASTASNDYDIHLLPWASVAACISDHSSNDDVLKLGRAFCFLPLPVRTGMTVQINGFFEVSSNRRGIWYGADMDRSGKIRSVWNRLLLEDIVAPTFTQLLLGVQALLGPTKLYYSLWPTGSFEEPWNILVEHIYRNIGDAPVLYSDVEG
;
A
#
# COMPACT_ATOMS: atom_id res chain seq x y z
N LEU A 1 -7.14 -28.86 -26.42
CA LEU A 1 -7.91 -29.89 -27.16
C LEU A 1 -9.35 -29.87 -26.68
N SER A 2 -10.30 -30.17 -27.57
CA SER A 2 -11.75 -30.15 -27.29
C SER A 2 -12.26 -31.53 -26.88
N ILE A 3 -13.04 -31.65 -25.80
CA ILE A 3 -14.01 -32.74 -25.59
C ILE A 3 -15.28 -32.21 -24.90
N CYS A 4 -16.37 -32.26 -25.67
CA CYS A 4 -17.79 -32.51 -25.37
C CYS A 4 -18.50 -32.01 -24.10
N THR A 5 -19.60 -31.31 -24.36
CA THR A 5 -20.82 -31.17 -23.54
C THR A 5 -21.65 -32.45 -23.47
N SER A 6 -22.39 -32.67 -22.37
CA SER A 6 -23.67 -33.41 -22.38
C SER A 6 -24.58 -32.97 -21.21
N SER A 7 -25.89 -32.87 -21.48
CA SER A 7 -26.90 -32.33 -20.56
C SER A 7 -27.88 -33.41 -20.08
N ILE A 8 -28.19 -33.42 -18.78
CA ILE A 8 -29.32 -34.05 -18.03
C ILE A 8 -29.20 -33.50 -16.59
N GLY A 9 -30.24 -33.24 -15.78
CA GLY A 9 -31.71 -33.34 -15.92
C GLY A 9 -32.39 -32.67 -14.70
N ALA A 10 -33.69 -32.89 -14.46
CA ALA A 10 -34.42 -32.26 -13.33
C ALA A 10 -34.73 -33.22 -12.16
N CYS A 11 -34.54 -32.71 -10.92
CA CYS A 11 -35.34 -32.80 -9.66
C CYS A 11 -36.11 -34.10 -9.25
N PRO A 12 -36.59 -34.19 -7.98
CA PRO A 12 -35.99 -33.83 -6.68
C PRO A 12 -36.17 -34.94 -5.60
N ASN A 13 -35.50 -34.85 -4.43
CA ASN A 13 -36.15 -34.90 -3.09
C ASN A 13 -35.19 -35.03 -1.89
N SER A 14 -35.69 -34.49 -0.78
CA SER A 14 -35.22 -34.51 0.61
C SER A 14 -34.57 -35.79 1.16
N LEU A 15 -33.62 -35.60 2.09
CA LEU A 15 -33.66 -36.20 3.44
C LEU A 15 -32.78 -35.41 4.42
N LYS A 16 -33.33 -35.09 5.60
CA LYS A 16 -32.62 -34.49 6.76
C LYS A 16 -31.95 -35.60 7.59
N PHE A 17 -30.91 -35.29 8.36
CA PHE A 17 -30.73 -35.63 9.80
C PHE A 17 -29.40 -35.02 10.32
N PRO A 18 -29.15 -34.92 11.66
CA PRO A 18 -28.74 -33.62 12.21
C PRO A 18 -27.35 -33.58 12.87
N SER A 19 -27.01 -32.34 13.26
CA SER A 19 -25.94 -31.91 14.17
C SER A 19 -25.46 -32.90 15.25
N ASN A 20 -24.15 -32.87 15.50
CA ASN A 20 -23.65 -32.79 16.87
C ASN A 20 -22.33 -32.02 16.98
N SER A 21 -22.20 -31.27 18.07
CA SER A 21 -21.13 -30.31 18.35
C SER A 21 -19.87 -30.99 18.89
N LEU A 22 -18.70 -30.34 18.72
CA LEU A 22 -17.54 -30.61 19.58
C LEU A 22 -16.80 -29.32 19.93
N THR A 23 -16.67 -29.07 21.23
CA THR A 23 -15.95 -27.92 21.79
C THR A 23 -14.65 -28.39 22.42
N ILE A 24 -13.54 -27.85 21.89
CA ILE A 24 -12.27 -27.47 22.54
C ILE A 24 -12.08 -27.85 24.02
N LEU A 25 -10.92 -28.44 24.38
CA LEU A 25 -10.03 -27.91 25.44
C LEU A 25 -8.63 -28.58 25.51
N ASN A 26 -7.61 -27.75 25.29
CA ASN A 26 -6.26 -27.63 25.90
C ASN A 26 -5.53 -28.81 26.58
N GLY A 27 -4.19 -28.83 26.41
CA GLY A 27 -3.26 -29.48 27.37
C GLY A 27 -1.79 -29.53 26.93
N LEU A 28 -0.95 -28.60 27.40
CA LEU A 28 0.52 -28.59 27.22
C LEU A 28 1.21 -29.67 28.09
N THR A 29 2.36 -30.23 27.65
CA THR A 29 3.71 -30.05 28.25
C THR A 29 4.82 -30.93 27.64
N ASN A 30 6.02 -30.34 27.45
CA ASN A 30 7.36 -30.77 27.93
C ASN A 30 7.59 -32.23 28.39
N SER A 31 8.77 -32.87 28.28
CA SER A 31 10.12 -32.52 27.78
C SER A 31 11.01 -33.79 27.79
N ASP A 32 12.26 -33.63 27.31
CA ASP A 32 13.49 -34.37 27.69
C ASP A 32 13.95 -35.69 27.03
N HIS A 33 15.24 -35.61 26.69
CA HIS A 33 16.15 -36.66 26.25
C HIS A 33 16.28 -37.87 27.18
N LEU A 34 16.61 -39.03 26.60
CA LEU A 34 17.68 -39.90 27.14
C LEU A 34 18.28 -40.84 26.08
N GLN A 35 19.61 -40.98 26.07
CA GLN A 35 20.36 -41.90 25.21
C GLN A 35 20.54 -43.28 25.89
N LYS A 36 20.51 -44.39 25.11
CA LYS A 36 21.63 -45.37 24.93
C LYS A 36 21.18 -46.79 24.52
N LEU A 37 21.62 -47.19 23.33
CA LEU A 37 22.26 -48.47 22.96
C LEU A 37 22.04 -49.73 23.85
N SER A 38 21.45 -50.79 23.28
CA SER A 38 22.01 -52.16 23.38
C SER A 38 21.54 -53.10 22.25
N ARG A 39 22.35 -54.15 22.01
CA ARG A 39 22.46 -55.07 20.86
C ARG A 39 21.31 -56.08 20.65
N ARG A 40 21.14 -56.52 19.38
CA ARG A 40 20.94 -57.90 18.81
C ARG A 40 20.00 -58.89 19.55
N GLN A 41 19.23 -59.79 18.92
CA GLN A 41 19.15 -60.33 17.54
C GLN A 41 17.85 -61.18 17.43
N MET A 42 17.21 -61.27 16.24
CA MET A 42 16.66 -62.51 15.61
C MET A 42 15.72 -62.18 14.43
N GLU A 43 15.77 -63.01 13.38
CA GLU A 43 14.98 -62.94 12.13
C GLU A 43 13.60 -63.62 12.36
N SER A 44 12.54 -63.56 11.54
CA SER A 44 12.25 -63.26 10.11
C SER A 44 10.71 -63.03 9.99
N PRO A 45 10.02 -62.94 8.81
CA PRO A 45 10.47 -62.90 7.41
C PRO A 45 9.92 -61.69 6.62
N SER A 46 10.38 -61.54 5.36
CA SER A 46 9.89 -60.55 4.41
C SER A 46 8.55 -60.94 3.76
N PRO A 47 7.59 -60.01 3.60
CA PRO A 47 6.65 -60.04 2.50
C PRO A 47 7.28 -59.38 1.25
N ALA A 48 6.89 -59.91 0.09
CA ALA A 48 7.33 -59.57 -1.27
C ALA A 48 7.88 -58.15 -1.50
N THR A 49 8.97 -58.08 -2.28
CA THR A 49 9.32 -56.90 -3.08
C THR A 49 8.12 -56.50 -3.94
N VAL A 50 7.39 -55.48 -3.48
CA VAL A 50 6.68 -54.58 -4.39
C VAL A 50 7.74 -54.05 -5.35
N ASP A 51 7.41 -54.03 -6.65
CA ASP A 51 8.29 -53.49 -7.68
C ASP A 51 8.90 -52.17 -7.23
N SER A 52 10.14 -51.91 -7.64
CA SER A 52 10.80 -50.62 -7.49
C SER A 52 10.07 -49.57 -8.33
N LEU A 53 8.92 -49.12 -7.82
CA LEU A 53 8.16 -47.98 -8.28
C LEU A 53 9.12 -46.79 -8.30
N LEU A 54 9.48 -46.38 -9.51
CA LEU A 54 10.21 -45.14 -9.77
C LEU A 54 9.25 -43.96 -9.55
N VAL A 55 8.86 -43.75 -8.30
CA VAL A 55 8.09 -42.58 -7.87
C VAL A 55 9.07 -41.42 -7.78
N GLU A 56 9.04 -40.55 -8.79
CA GLU A 56 9.69 -39.25 -8.73
C GLU A 56 8.71 -38.22 -8.16
N ASP A 57 9.18 -37.40 -7.22
CA ASP A 57 8.41 -36.27 -6.69
C ASP A 57 8.21 -35.19 -7.77
N PHE A 58 7.10 -35.29 -8.50
CA PHE A 58 6.75 -34.37 -9.58
C PHE A 58 5.72 -33.34 -9.13
N GLY A 59 5.99 -32.06 -9.41
CA GLY A 59 5.11 -30.95 -9.01
C GLY A 59 5.46 -29.62 -9.67
N GLN A 60 4.51 -28.70 -9.66
CA GLN A 60 4.71 -27.34 -10.18
C GLN A 60 5.65 -26.54 -9.27
N LYS A 61 6.51 -25.72 -9.87
CA LYS A 61 7.47 -24.85 -9.16
C LYS A 61 7.26 -23.41 -9.60
N VAL A 62 7.31 -22.47 -8.66
CA VAL A 62 7.19 -21.03 -8.93
C VAL A 62 8.59 -20.42 -8.99
N ASP A 63 8.94 -19.82 -10.13
CA ASP A 63 10.14 -19.01 -10.28
C ASP A 63 9.89 -17.60 -9.73
N LEU A 64 10.66 -17.20 -8.72
CA LEU A 64 10.54 -15.91 -8.07
C LEU A 64 10.81 -14.73 -9.02
N THR A 65 11.81 -14.86 -9.90
CA THR A 65 12.17 -13.81 -10.87
C THR A 65 11.07 -13.64 -11.91
N ARG A 66 10.44 -14.75 -12.33
CA ARG A 66 9.25 -14.72 -13.17
C ARG A 66 8.08 -14.05 -12.46
N ARG A 67 7.82 -14.40 -11.19
CA ARG A 67 6.71 -13.83 -10.42
C ARG A 67 6.87 -12.32 -10.21
N ILE A 68 8.08 -11.84 -9.94
CA ILE A 68 8.37 -10.40 -9.87
C ILE A 68 8.12 -9.75 -11.23
N ARG A 69 8.61 -10.31 -12.33
CA ARG A 69 8.37 -9.77 -13.69
C ARG A 69 6.89 -9.71 -14.04
N GLU A 70 6.09 -10.70 -13.64
CA GLU A 70 4.62 -10.69 -13.80
C GLU A 70 3.97 -9.55 -12.99
N VAL A 71 4.50 -9.18 -11.81
CA VAL A 71 4.04 -7.99 -11.07
C VAL A 71 4.43 -6.72 -11.80
N LEU A 72 5.69 -6.58 -12.23
CA LEU A 72 6.17 -5.39 -12.95
C LEU A 72 5.39 -5.09 -14.23
N LEU A 73 5.01 -6.13 -15.00
CA LEU A 73 4.17 -5.96 -16.21
C LEU A 73 2.75 -5.44 -15.93
N ASN A 74 2.23 -5.67 -14.71
CA ASN A 74 0.90 -5.22 -14.31
C ASN A 74 0.91 -3.90 -13.53
N TYR A 75 2.05 -3.51 -12.95
CA TYR A 75 2.20 -2.29 -12.16
C TYR A 75 2.81 -1.16 -13.01
N PRO A 76 2.08 -0.04 -13.24
CA PRO A 76 2.61 1.08 -14.03
C PRO A 76 3.89 1.66 -13.41
N GLU A 77 4.82 2.02 -14.27
CA GLU A 77 6.09 2.66 -13.91
C GLU A 77 5.92 4.12 -13.43
N GLY A 78 7.03 4.78 -13.09
CA GLY A 78 7.05 6.16 -12.60
C GLY A 78 6.59 6.29 -11.14
N THR A 79 5.81 7.33 -10.83
CA THR A 79 5.47 7.73 -9.45
C THR A 79 4.76 6.65 -8.61
N THR A 80 4.23 5.60 -9.22
CA THR A 80 3.66 4.42 -8.54
C THR A 80 4.63 3.85 -7.50
N VAL A 81 5.93 3.73 -7.81
CA VAL A 81 6.93 3.18 -6.89
C VAL A 81 7.06 4.06 -5.63
N LEU A 82 7.09 5.38 -5.81
CA LEU A 82 7.17 6.34 -4.70
C LEU A 82 5.89 6.31 -3.85
N LYS A 83 4.73 6.20 -4.50
CA LYS A 83 3.42 6.06 -3.86
C LYS A 83 3.31 4.78 -3.02
N GLU A 84 3.79 3.63 -3.51
CA GLU A 84 3.83 2.40 -2.72
C GLU A 84 4.79 2.52 -1.51
N LEU A 85 5.93 3.21 -1.65
CA LEU A 85 6.84 3.48 -0.52
C LEU A 85 6.20 4.38 0.54
N ILE A 86 5.50 5.44 0.13
CA ILE A 86 4.72 6.32 1.03
C ILE A 86 3.61 5.52 1.73
N GLN A 87 2.88 4.66 1.01
CA GLN A 87 1.83 3.83 1.60
C GLN A 87 2.38 2.82 2.62
N ASN A 88 3.55 2.24 2.36
CA ASN A 88 4.22 1.34 3.30
C ASN A 88 4.63 2.06 4.59
N ALA A 89 5.10 3.31 4.48
CA ALA A 89 5.41 4.15 5.64
C ALA A 89 4.13 4.53 6.43
N ASP A 90 3.04 4.88 5.75
CA ASP A 90 1.74 5.18 6.37
C ASP A 90 1.13 3.96 7.10
N ASP A 91 1.18 2.78 6.48
CA ASP A 91 0.80 1.49 7.07
C ASP A 91 1.68 1.13 8.28
N ALA A 92 2.94 1.59 8.34
CA ALA A 92 3.86 1.38 9.45
C ALA A 92 3.71 2.41 10.58
N GLY A 93 2.85 3.43 10.42
CA GLY A 93 2.65 4.49 11.41
C GLY A 93 3.67 5.63 11.35
N ALA A 94 4.47 5.74 10.28
CA ALA A 94 5.41 6.84 10.11
C ALA A 94 4.67 8.18 9.93
N THR A 95 5.22 9.25 10.50
CA THR A 95 4.70 10.62 10.33
C THR A 95 5.46 11.42 9.28
N LYS A 96 6.68 11.00 8.91
CA LYS A 96 7.53 11.67 7.93
C LYS A 96 8.17 10.67 6.97
N VAL A 97 8.16 11.02 5.68
CA VAL A 97 8.84 10.30 4.59
C VAL A 97 9.81 11.24 3.90
N CYS A 98 11.06 10.82 3.72
CA CYS A 98 12.05 11.52 2.89
C CYS A 98 12.48 10.63 1.72
N LEU A 99 12.30 11.12 0.50
CA LEU A 99 12.81 10.51 -0.73
C LEU A 99 14.05 11.29 -1.17
N CYS A 100 15.12 10.60 -1.55
CA CYS A 100 16.37 11.25 -1.95
C CYS A 100 16.98 10.58 -3.18
N LEU A 101 17.29 11.39 -4.19
CA LEU A 101 18.16 10.99 -5.29
C LEU A 101 19.60 11.12 -4.80
N ASP A 102 20.19 9.99 -4.44
CA ASP A 102 21.59 9.89 -4.02
C ASP A 102 22.48 9.67 -5.24
N ARG A 103 23.23 10.70 -5.65
CA ARG A 103 24.13 10.69 -6.81
C ARG A 103 25.55 10.27 -6.45
N ARG A 104 25.81 9.92 -5.18
CA ARG A 104 27.14 9.51 -4.74
C ARG A 104 27.48 8.14 -5.35
N VAL A 105 28.74 8.00 -5.74
CA VAL A 105 29.36 6.71 -6.05
C VAL A 105 30.25 6.36 -4.87
N HIS A 106 30.12 5.14 -4.37
CA HIS A 106 30.84 4.66 -3.20
C HIS A 106 31.97 3.71 -3.59
N ASP A 107 32.96 3.57 -2.70
CA ASP A 107 34.06 2.63 -2.85
C ASP A 107 33.57 1.17 -2.92
N SER A 108 34.40 0.28 -3.46
CA SER A 108 34.04 -1.12 -3.69
C SER A 108 35.09 -2.12 -3.21
N HIS A 109 35.92 -1.75 -2.25
CA HIS A 109 37.07 -2.56 -1.79
C HIS A 109 36.68 -3.57 -0.70
N SER A 110 35.71 -3.24 0.15
CA SER A 110 35.28 -4.05 1.30
C SER A 110 33.78 -4.38 1.20
N LEU A 111 33.45 -5.30 0.30
CA LEU A 111 32.07 -5.75 0.00
C LEU A 111 31.83 -7.20 0.41
N LEU A 112 30.55 -7.59 0.59
CA LEU A 112 30.19 -8.99 0.87
C LEU A 112 30.51 -9.93 -0.30
N SER A 113 30.59 -9.40 -1.51
CA SER A 113 31.05 -10.07 -2.73
C SER A 113 31.49 -9.02 -3.75
N GLU A 114 32.52 -9.33 -4.54
CA GLU A 114 33.00 -8.48 -5.65
C GLU A 114 31.88 -8.10 -6.63
N LYS A 115 30.90 -9.00 -6.82
CA LYS A 115 29.74 -8.77 -7.69
C LYS A 115 28.87 -7.60 -7.26
N LEU A 116 28.98 -7.15 -6.00
CA LEU A 116 28.20 -6.03 -5.46
C LEU A 116 28.80 -4.66 -5.84
N ALA A 117 30.02 -4.61 -6.38
CA ALA A 117 30.68 -3.36 -6.80
C ALA A 117 29.83 -2.54 -7.78
N GLN A 118 29.13 -3.21 -8.69
CA GLN A 118 28.23 -2.56 -9.66
C GLN A 118 27.01 -1.85 -9.03
N TRP A 119 26.68 -2.16 -7.77
CA TRP A 119 25.53 -1.60 -7.04
C TRP A 119 25.93 -0.48 -6.07
N GLN A 120 27.17 0.02 -6.15
CA GLN A 120 27.69 1.15 -5.35
C GLN A 120 27.52 2.53 -6.01
N GLY A 121 26.86 2.59 -7.17
CA GLY A 121 26.52 3.84 -7.86
C GLY A 121 25.27 4.55 -7.31
N PRO A 122 24.72 5.51 -8.08
CA PRO A 122 23.54 6.29 -7.70
C PRO A 122 22.34 5.43 -7.30
N ALA A 123 21.50 5.98 -6.40
CA ALA A 123 20.36 5.27 -5.82
C ALA A 123 19.18 6.20 -5.53
N LEU A 124 17.98 5.64 -5.53
CA LEU A 124 16.87 6.22 -4.76
C LEU A 124 17.00 5.74 -3.30
N LEU A 125 17.12 6.68 -2.36
CA LEU A 125 16.93 6.41 -0.93
C LEU A 125 15.50 6.76 -0.54
N ALA A 126 14.88 5.94 0.31
CA ALA A 126 13.58 6.23 0.89
C ALA A 126 13.62 5.99 2.41
N TYR A 127 13.65 7.09 3.16
CA TYR A 127 13.61 7.10 4.62
C TYR A 127 12.18 7.32 5.12
N ASN A 128 11.84 6.67 6.23
CA ASN A 128 10.71 7.06 7.07
C ASN A 128 11.03 6.83 8.56
N ASN A 129 10.32 7.54 9.43
CA ASN A 129 10.57 7.53 10.88
C ASN A 129 9.84 6.42 11.67
N ALA A 130 9.34 5.37 11.01
CA ALA A 130 8.88 4.15 11.68
C ALA A 130 9.96 3.05 11.61
N GLU A 131 10.06 2.24 12.66
CA GLU A 131 10.94 1.07 12.73
C GLU A 131 10.14 -0.21 12.44
N PHE A 132 10.71 -1.14 11.67
CA PHE A 132 10.12 -2.44 11.37
C PHE A 132 9.94 -3.29 12.64
N THR A 133 8.73 -3.83 12.81
CA THR A 133 8.49 -4.93 13.75
C THR A 133 8.94 -6.27 13.16
N GLU A 134 9.10 -7.32 13.99
CA GLU A 134 9.37 -8.68 13.48
C GLU A 134 8.24 -9.20 12.56
N ASP A 135 6.99 -8.78 12.79
CA ASP A 135 5.86 -9.08 11.89
C ASP A 135 6.03 -8.42 10.51
N ASP A 136 6.60 -7.21 10.45
CA ASP A 136 6.90 -6.54 9.18
C ASP A 136 8.09 -7.20 8.47
N PHE A 137 9.12 -7.66 9.20
CA PHE A 137 10.22 -8.48 8.64
C PHE A 137 9.71 -9.81 8.05
N VAL A 138 8.78 -10.51 8.73
CA VAL A 138 8.14 -11.71 8.19
C VAL A 138 7.29 -11.35 6.96
N SER A 139 6.52 -10.26 7.03
CA SER A 139 5.60 -9.87 5.95
C SER A 139 6.33 -9.41 4.68
N ILE A 140 7.42 -8.64 4.76
CA ILE A 140 8.18 -8.19 3.58
C ILE A 140 8.91 -9.34 2.88
N SER A 141 9.23 -10.43 3.59
CA SER A 141 9.87 -11.61 3.01
C SER A 141 8.94 -12.46 2.13
N ARG A 142 7.62 -12.29 2.25
CA ARG A 142 6.60 -13.16 1.62
C ARG A 142 5.91 -12.47 0.44
N ILE A 143 6.47 -12.64 -0.76
CA ILE A 143 5.86 -12.11 -2.00
C ILE A 143 4.45 -12.70 -2.20
N GLY A 144 3.43 -11.85 -2.12
CA GLY A 144 2.02 -12.23 -2.28
C GLY A 144 1.41 -13.00 -1.10
N GLY A 145 2.18 -13.22 -0.02
CA GLY A 145 1.74 -13.92 1.19
C GLY A 145 1.58 -12.95 2.36
N SER A 146 0.76 -11.91 2.18
CA SER A 146 0.60 -10.84 3.17
C SER A 146 -0.19 -11.31 4.40
N SER A 147 0.53 -11.72 5.45
CA SER A 147 0.01 -11.93 6.82
C SER A 147 -0.63 -10.69 7.46
N LYS A 148 -0.74 -9.57 6.74
CA LYS A 148 -1.51 -8.35 7.07
C LYS A 148 -3.03 -8.58 7.26
N HIS A 149 -3.54 -9.82 7.11
CA HIS A 149 -4.93 -10.21 7.43
C HIS A 149 -5.41 -9.75 8.83
N SER A 150 -4.52 -9.62 9.81
CA SER A 150 -4.86 -9.23 11.19
C SER A 150 -5.10 -7.72 11.42
N GLN A 151 -4.92 -6.88 10.39
CA GLN A 151 -5.07 -5.42 10.44
C GLN A 151 -5.84 -4.92 9.22
N ALA A 152 -7.17 -4.99 9.28
CA ALA A 152 -8.08 -4.68 8.15
C ALA A 152 -7.91 -3.26 7.56
N TRP A 153 -7.34 -2.32 8.31
CA TRP A 153 -7.05 -0.94 7.90
C TRP A 153 -5.72 -0.75 7.14
N LYS A 154 -4.84 -1.76 7.05
CA LYS A 154 -3.60 -1.68 6.25
C LYS A 154 -3.96 -1.78 4.76
N THR A 155 -3.58 -0.76 3.98
CA THR A 155 -3.99 -0.61 2.58
C THR A 155 -3.31 -1.65 1.65
N GLY A 156 -2.16 -2.18 2.05
CA GLY A 156 -1.38 -3.17 1.29
C GLY A 156 -1.94 -4.60 1.28
N ARG A 157 -3.18 -4.81 0.82
CA ARG A 157 -3.89 -6.11 0.79
C ARG A 157 -3.18 -7.26 0.07
N PHE A 158 -2.40 -6.96 -0.97
CA PHE A 158 -1.85 -7.98 -1.86
C PHE A 158 -0.39 -8.37 -1.56
N GLY A 159 0.30 -7.67 -0.65
CA GLY A 159 1.71 -7.95 -0.34
C GLY A 159 2.71 -7.82 -1.51
N VAL A 160 2.29 -7.29 -2.66
CA VAL A 160 3.12 -7.15 -3.88
C VAL A 160 3.56 -5.71 -4.17
N GLY A 161 3.00 -4.70 -3.49
CA GLY A 161 3.32 -3.29 -3.74
C GLY A 161 4.80 -2.95 -3.61
N PHE A 162 5.49 -3.56 -2.63
CA PHE A 162 6.95 -3.44 -2.49
C PHE A 162 7.71 -3.94 -3.73
N ASN A 163 7.22 -4.95 -4.46
CA ASN A 163 7.91 -5.45 -5.65
C ASN A 163 7.96 -4.44 -6.80
N SER A 164 7.18 -3.34 -6.75
CA SER A 164 7.30 -2.25 -7.73
C SER A 164 8.70 -1.60 -7.72
N VAL A 165 9.45 -1.67 -6.61
CA VAL A 165 10.85 -1.17 -6.56
C VAL A 165 11.78 -1.92 -7.52
N TYR A 166 11.41 -3.13 -7.95
CA TYR A 166 12.17 -3.87 -8.97
C TYR A 166 12.04 -3.27 -10.39
N HIS A 167 11.22 -2.22 -10.59
CA HIS A 167 11.37 -1.35 -11.76
C HIS A 167 12.72 -0.62 -11.74
N LEU A 168 13.13 -0.10 -10.57
CA LEU A 168 14.33 0.74 -10.40
C LEU A 168 15.63 -0.07 -10.20
N THR A 169 15.58 -1.20 -9.50
CA THR A 169 16.77 -1.94 -9.05
C THR A 169 16.59 -3.46 -9.11
N ASP A 170 17.69 -4.22 -9.14
CA ASP A 170 17.65 -5.67 -8.91
C ASP A 170 18.00 -6.08 -7.48
N LEU A 171 18.56 -5.16 -6.69
CA LEU A 171 19.13 -5.42 -5.37
C LEU A 171 18.60 -4.42 -4.32
N PRO A 172 17.27 -4.40 -4.05
CA PRO A 172 16.73 -3.52 -3.03
C PRO A 172 17.21 -3.95 -1.65
N SER A 173 17.54 -2.97 -0.82
CA SER A 173 17.99 -3.20 0.56
C SER A 173 17.43 -2.14 1.50
N PHE A 174 17.48 -2.42 2.80
CA PHE A 174 17.11 -1.44 3.82
C PHE A 174 17.81 -1.67 5.16
N VAL A 175 17.81 -0.62 5.98
CA VAL A 175 18.22 -0.65 7.38
C VAL A 175 17.02 -0.28 8.24
N SER A 176 16.76 -1.05 9.29
CA SER A 176 15.80 -0.72 10.34
C SER A 176 16.21 -1.35 11.65
N GLY A 177 16.12 -0.60 12.75
CA GLY A 177 16.59 -1.03 14.06
C GLY A 177 18.05 -1.45 13.97
N LYS A 178 18.37 -2.66 14.43
CA LYS A 178 19.74 -3.21 14.39
C LYS A 178 20.07 -4.07 13.16
N TYR A 179 19.20 -4.09 12.14
CA TYR A 179 19.33 -4.98 10.99
C TYR A 179 19.52 -4.24 9.66
N VAL A 180 20.44 -4.74 8.84
CA VAL A 180 20.48 -4.50 7.39
C VAL A 180 19.86 -5.71 6.70
N VAL A 181 18.96 -5.48 5.75
CA VAL A 181 18.36 -6.53 4.90
C VAL A 181 18.66 -6.23 3.44
N LEU A 182 19.09 -7.23 2.69
CA LEU A 182 19.33 -7.16 1.25
C LEU A 182 18.56 -8.28 0.54
N PHE A 183 17.87 -7.97 -0.54
CA PHE A 183 17.19 -8.96 -1.39
C PHE A 183 17.97 -9.18 -2.69
N ASP A 184 18.11 -10.43 -3.09
CA ASP A 184 18.70 -10.86 -4.38
C ASP A 184 17.85 -12.00 -4.94
N PRO A 185 16.65 -11.70 -5.48
CA PRO A 185 15.72 -12.72 -5.99
C PRO A 185 16.29 -13.53 -7.17
N GLN A 186 17.41 -13.11 -7.75
CA GLN A 186 18.08 -13.79 -8.86
C GLN A 186 19.13 -14.81 -8.41
N GLY A 187 19.63 -14.71 -7.17
CA GLY A 187 20.69 -15.56 -6.64
C GLY A 187 22.08 -15.25 -7.21
N VAL A 188 22.32 -14.02 -7.69
CA VAL A 188 23.49 -13.69 -8.52
C VAL A 188 24.58 -12.97 -7.76
N TYR A 189 24.23 -12.05 -6.85
CA TYR A 189 25.10 -11.03 -6.28
C TYR A 189 25.52 -11.31 -4.83
N LEU A 190 24.62 -11.84 -4.00
CA LEU A 190 24.92 -12.14 -2.59
C LEU A 190 25.61 -13.50 -2.46
N PRO A 191 26.63 -13.64 -1.59
CA PRO A 191 27.27 -14.94 -1.33
C PRO A 191 26.37 -15.84 -0.50
N ASN A 192 26.46 -17.17 -0.64
CA ASN A 192 25.80 -18.14 0.26
C ASN A 192 24.31 -17.83 0.50
N ILE A 193 23.52 -17.73 -0.56
CA ILE A 193 22.05 -17.66 -0.52
C ILE A 193 21.45 -18.82 -1.31
N SER A 194 20.16 -19.11 -1.10
CA SER A 194 19.46 -20.20 -1.79
C SER A 194 18.17 -19.70 -2.44
N THR A 195 17.60 -20.49 -3.35
CA THR A 195 16.30 -20.18 -3.97
C THR A 195 15.15 -20.06 -2.96
N ALA A 196 15.27 -20.70 -1.80
CA ALA A 196 14.31 -20.58 -0.70
C ALA A 196 14.53 -19.33 0.18
N ASN A 197 15.76 -18.82 0.25
CA ASN A 197 16.13 -17.62 1.01
C ASN A 197 17.03 -16.71 0.15
N PRO A 198 16.47 -15.99 -0.84
CA PRO A 198 17.21 -15.22 -1.83
C PRO A 198 17.53 -13.81 -1.30
N GLY A 199 18.25 -13.74 -0.20
CA GLY A 199 18.55 -12.50 0.50
C GLY A 199 19.38 -12.71 1.77
N LYS A 200 19.67 -11.63 2.49
CA LYS A 200 20.36 -11.65 3.79
C LYS A 200 19.74 -10.65 4.76
N ARG A 201 19.68 -11.05 6.05
CA ARG A 201 19.47 -10.18 7.21
C ARG A 201 20.73 -10.24 8.05
N ILE A 202 21.33 -9.08 8.32
CA ILE A 202 22.62 -8.93 9.03
C ILE A 202 22.37 -8.03 10.24
N GLU A 203 22.65 -8.53 11.45
CA GLU A 203 22.75 -7.66 12.63
C GLU A 203 24.08 -6.91 12.57
N TYR A 204 24.04 -5.59 12.38
CA TYR A 204 25.27 -4.81 12.21
C TYR A 204 25.86 -4.31 13.53
N VAL A 205 25.01 -4.01 14.52
CA VAL A 205 25.39 -3.34 15.79
C VAL A 205 26.35 -4.17 16.65
N THR A 206 26.18 -5.50 16.69
CA THR A 206 26.94 -6.43 17.54
C THR A 206 28.05 -7.16 16.79
N SER A 207 28.02 -7.17 15.46
CA SER A 207 28.89 -7.99 14.63
C SER A 207 30.08 -7.20 14.07
N SER A 208 31.16 -7.91 13.73
CA SER A 208 32.29 -7.35 12.99
C SER A 208 31.97 -7.04 11.52
N ALA A 209 30.70 -7.13 11.08
CA ALA A 209 30.35 -6.91 9.68
C ALA A 209 30.71 -5.49 9.21
N ILE A 210 30.52 -4.46 10.05
CA ILE A 210 30.85 -3.06 9.71
C ILE A 210 32.36 -2.87 9.49
N SER A 211 33.20 -3.50 10.33
CA SER A 211 34.65 -3.34 10.23
C SER A 211 35.28 -4.16 9.11
N LEU A 212 34.63 -5.27 8.70
CA LEU A 212 35.06 -6.11 7.58
C LEU A 212 34.55 -5.60 6.22
N TYR A 213 33.33 -5.06 6.17
CA TYR A 213 32.65 -4.68 4.93
C TYR A 213 32.23 -3.20 4.96
N LYS A 214 33.17 -2.32 5.29
CA LYS A 214 32.92 -0.88 5.48
C LYS A 214 32.18 -0.26 4.28
N ASP A 215 32.66 -0.55 3.08
CA ASP A 215 32.13 0.06 1.85
C ASP A 215 30.75 -0.52 1.48
N GLN A 216 30.42 -1.73 1.95
CA GLN A 216 29.08 -2.31 1.82
C GLN A 216 28.02 -1.51 2.59
N PHE A 217 28.40 -0.95 3.73
CA PHE A 217 27.48 -0.34 4.69
C PHE A 217 27.52 1.19 4.70
N PHE A 218 28.62 1.81 4.29
CA PHE A 218 28.73 3.27 4.16
C PHE A 218 27.60 3.95 3.35
N PRO A 219 27.00 3.36 2.29
CA PRO A 219 25.88 3.96 1.56
C PRO A 219 24.60 4.19 2.37
N TYR A 220 24.45 3.51 3.52
CA TYR A 220 23.31 3.70 4.43
C TYR A 220 23.52 4.82 5.45
N CYS A 221 24.70 5.46 5.47
CA CYS A 221 24.97 6.62 6.33
C CYS A 221 24.22 7.86 5.82
N ALA A 222 22.93 7.92 6.12
CA ALA A 222 21.95 8.90 5.65
C ALA A 222 20.81 9.08 6.66
N PHE A 223 20.19 10.26 6.69
CA PHE A 223 18.99 10.55 7.52
C PHE A 223 19.12 10.13 9.00
N GLY A 224 20.31 10.33 9.59
CA GLY A 224 20.58 9.98 10.99
C GLY A 224 21.01 8.53 11.24
N CYS A 225 21.04 7.67 10.23
CA CYS A 225 21.66 6.36 10.35
C CYS A 225 23.19 6.51 10.35
N ASP A 226 23.86 5.98 11.38
CA ASP A 226 25.32 6.06 11.56
C ASP A 226 26.06 4.75 11.24
N MET A 227 25.30 3.68 10.95
CA MET A 227 25.75 2.29 10.82
C MET A 227 26.61 1.79 12.00
N ARG A 228 26.31 2.26 13.23
CA ARG A 228 26.98 1.85 14.49
C ARG A 228 25.97 1.54 15.59
N SER A 229 24.93 2.35 15.72
CA SER A 229 23.85 2.19 16.70
C SER A 229 22.57 1.66 16.03
N PRO A 230 21.61 1.07 16.78
CA PRO A 230 20.31 0.71 16.24
C PRO A 230 19.61 1.96 15.67
N PHE A 231 19.13 1.89 14.44
CA PHE A 231 18.50 3.01 13.74
C PHE A 231 16.99 3.10 14.05
N PRO A 232 16.51 4.16 14.74
CA PRO A 232 15.10 4.33 15.11
C PRO A 232 14.29 4.89 13.92
N GLY A 233 14.14 4.06 12.89
CA GLY A 233 13.52 4.39 11.62
C GLY A 233 13.85 3.36 10.56
N THR A 234 13.37 3.57 9.33
CA THR A 234 13.65 2.68 8.20
C THR A 234 14.22 3.47 7.04
N LEU A 235 15.38 3.04 6.53
CA LEU A 235 16.03 3.61 5.35
C LEU A 235 16.17 2.53 4.28
N PHE A 236 15.39 2.62 3.20
CA PHE A 236 15.59 1.82 2.00
C PHE A 236 16.65 2.45 1.09
N ARG A 237 17.42 1.61 0.40
CA ARG A 237 18.30 1.98 -0.71
C ARG A 237 17.95 1.15 -1.94
N PHE A 238 17.77 1.83 -3.07
CA PHE A 238 17.49 1.22 -4.37
C PHE A 238 18.54 1.71 -5.38
N PRO A 239 19.70 1.03 -5.50
CA PRO A 239 20.73 1.38 -6.47
C PRO A 239 20.16 1.26 -7.89
N LEU A 240 20.26 2.33 -8.68
CA LEU A 240 19.59 2.43 -9.98
C LEU A 240 20.20 1.43 -10.98
N ARG A 241 19.34 0.67 -11.67
CA ARG A 241 19.77 -0.26 -12.70
C ARG A 241 20.27 0.51 -13.93
N ASN A 242 21.55 0.33 -14.25
CA ASN A 242 22.14 0.87 -15.48
C ASN A 242 21.89 -0.04 -16.71
N ALA A 243 22.31 0.40 -17.90
CA ALA A 243 22.07 -0.33 -19.15
C ALA A 243 22.71 -1.74 -19.18
N ASP A 244 23.93 -1.90 -18.67
CA ASP A 244 24.63 -3.20 -18.64
C ASP A 244 23.96 -4.19 -17.68
N GLN A 245 23.47 -3.69 -16.54
CA GLN A 245 22.68 -4.47 -15.59
C GLN A 245 21.33 -4.86 -16.19
N ALA A 246 20.64 -3.94 -16.87
CA ALA A 246 19.37 -4.20 -17.56
C ALA A 246 19.50 -5.27 -18.64
N ALA A 247 20.57 -5.24 -19.45
CA ALA A 247 20.87 -6.26 -20.44
C ALA A 247 20.94 -7.68 -19.83
N ASN A 248 21.46 -7.80 -18.61
CA ASN A 248 21.68 -9.08 -17.93
C ASN A 248 20.55 -9.49 -16.96
N SER A 249 19.76 -8.54 -16.45
CA SER A 249 18.72 -8.77 -15.44
C SER A 249 17.63 -9.76 -15.89
N LYS A 250 17.18 -10.61 -14.97
CA LYS A 250 15.98 -11.45 -15.11
C LYS A 250 14.71 -10.72 -14.66
N LEU A 251 14.80 -9.56 -14.02
CA LEU A 251 13.64 -8.86 -13.46
C LEU A 251 13.07 -7.86 -14.45
N SER A 252 13.87 -6.91 -14.93
CA SER A 252 13.48 -5.90 -15.93
C SER A 252 14.59 -5.63 -16.93
N LYS A 253 14.22 -5.31 -18.18
CA LYS A 253 15.14 -4.92 -19.26
C LYS A 253 15.31 -3.40 -19.39
N GLN A 254 14.76 -2.64 -18.45
CA GLN A 254 14.83 -1.19 -18.43
C GLN A 254 15.89 -0.70 -17.44
N ALA A 255 16.64 0.32 -17.85
CA ALA A 255 17.51 1.10 -17.01
C ALA A 255 16.78 2.35 -16.51
N TYR A 256 17.23 2.91 -15.38
CA TYR A 256 16.76 4.19 -14.85
C TYR A 256 17.94 5.13 -14.67
N LEU A 257 17.78 6.37 -15.14
CA LEU A 257 18.74 7.46 -15.01
C LEU A 257 18.37 8.36 -13.82
N GLU A 258 19.30 9.21 -13.42
CA GLU A 258 19.08 10.21 -12.37
C GLU A 258 17.98 11.23 -12.75
N ASP A 259 17.88 11.57 -14.03
CA ASP A 259 16.88 12.48 -14.55
C ASP A 259 15.46 11.87 -14.48
N ASP A 260 15.32 10.55 -14.66
CA ASP A 260 14.03 9.85 -14.48
C ASP A 260 13.52 9.99 -13.04
N ILE A 261 14.41 9.87 -12.04
CA ILE A 261 14.07 10.05 -10.63
C ILE A 261 13.74 11.51 -10.33
N SER A 262 14.45 12.46 -10.95
CA SER A 262 14.17 13.90 -10.83
C SER A 262 12.77 14.23 -11.39
N SER A 263 12.43 13.73 -12.58
CA SER A 263 11.09 13.85 -13.16
C SER A 263 10.00 13.18 -12.32
N MET A 264 10.30 12.04 -11.68
CA MET A 264 9.38 11.39 -10.74
C MET A 264 9.15 12.22 -9.47
N PHE A 265 10.14 12.98 -9.00
CA PHE A 265 9.97 13.91 -7.87
C PHE A 265 9.15 15.14 -8.25
N GLU A 266 9.35 15.72 -9.43
CA GLU A 266 8.51 16.81 -9.95
C GLU A 266 7.04 16.38 -10.04
N GLN A 267 6.76 15.25 -10.70
CA GLN A 267 5.40 14.69 -10.81
C GLN A 267 4.78 14.35 -9.45
N LEU A 268 5.57 13.87 -8.49
CA LEU A 268 5.09 13.59 -7.13
C LEU A 268 4.82 14.88 -6.35
N TYR A 269 5.57 15.96 -6.61
CA TYR A 269 5.33 17.27 -6.00
C TYR A 269 4.04 17.91 -6.54
N GLU A 270 3.81 17.86 -7.85
CA GLU A 270 2.54 18.31 -8.47
C GLU A 270 1.31 17.60 -7.89
N GLU A 271 1.41 16.30 -7.60
CA GLU A 271 0.35 15.51 -6.96
C GLU A 271 0.46 15.45 -5.42
N GLY A 272 1.40 16.17 -4.80
CA GLY A 272 1.81 15.97 -3.41
C GLY A 272 0.68 16.15 -2.40
N VAL A 273 -0.15 17.17 -2.60
CA VAL A 273 -1.35 17.44 -1.79
C VAL A 273 -2.34 16.27 -1.86
N LEU A 274 -2.63 15.77 -3.06
CA LEU A 274 -3.53 14.63 -3.25
C LEU A 274 -2.91 13.34 -2.70
N ALA A 275 -1.60 13.14 -2.83
CA ALA A 275 -0.89 12.00 -2.27
C ALA A 275 -0.90 11.98 -0.73
N LEU A 276 -0.97 13.14 -0.07
CA LEU A 276 -1.03 13.26 1.39
C LEU A 276 -2.47 13.28 1.94
N LEU A 277 -3.46 13.64 1.11
CA LEU A 277 -4.85 13.95 1.50
C LEU A 277 -5.49 12.90 2.42
N PHE A 278 -5.51 11.63 2.00
CA PHE A 278 -6.18 10.54 2.73
C PHE A 278 -5.24 9.54 3.41
N LEU A 279 -3.97 9.92 3.62
CA LEU A 279 -3.06 9.15 4.48
C LEU A 279 -3.47 9.28 5.97
N LYS A 280 -3.11 8.28 6.77
CA LYS A 280 -3.59 8.12 8.16
C LYS A 280 -2.59 8.64 9.18
N SER A 281 -1.32 8.41 8.90
CA SER A 281 -0.17 8.60 9.80
C SER A 281 0.80 9.63 9.23
N VAL A 282 1.07 9.60 7.92
CA VAL A 282 2.03 10.51 7.28
C VAL A 282 1.49 11.94 7.29
N LEU A 283 2.35 12.86 7.74
CA LEU A 283 2.10 14.30 7.84
C LEU A 283 3.06 15.12 6.97
N SER A 284 4.21 14.57 6.55
CA SER A 284 5.18 15.25 5.68
C SER A 284 5.82 14.28 4.69
N ILE A 285 5.88 14.68 3.42
CA ILE A 285 6.62 14.03 2.34
C ILE A 285 7.65 15.04 1.83
N GLU A 286 8.93 14.70 1.89
CA GLU A 286 10.04 15.59 1.53
C GLU A 286 10.94 14.93 0.48
N MET A 287 11.43 15.72 -0.47
CA MET A 287 12.24 15.23 -1.60
C MET A 287 13.58 15.96 -1.63
N TYR A 288 14.64 15.19 -1.88
CA TYR A 288 16.02 15.61 -1.71
C TYR A 288 16.90 15.18 -2.89
N ILE A 289 17.99 15.91 -3.11
CA ILE A 289 19.11 15.50 -3.97
C ILE A 289 20.38 15.48 -3.13
N TRP A 290 21.17 14.42 -3.23
CA TRP A 290 22.50 14.32 -2.64
C TRP A 290 23.55 14.26 -3.76
N ASP A 291 24.09 15.43 -4.12
CA ASP A 291 25.14 15.53 -5.13
C ASP A 291 26.48 14.99 -4.59
N SER A 292 27.31 14.45 -5.48
CA SER A 292 28.60 13.86 -5.10
C SER A 292 29.55 14.90 -4.50
N GLY A 293 30.27 14.52 -3.44
CA GLY A 293 31.16 15.41 -2.69
C GLY A 293 30.48 16.35 -1.69
N VAL A 294 29.14 16.40 -1.64
CA VAL A 294 28.39 17.20 -0.67
C VAL A 294 28.17 16.39 0.63
N ALA A 295 28.33 17.04 1.79
CA ALA A 295 28.26 16.38 3.09
C ALA A 295 26.83 15.95 3.50
N GLU A 296 25.80 16.67 3.06
CA GLU A 296 24.39 16.44 3.40
C GLU A 296 23.47 16.64 2.19
N PRO A 297 22.31 15.95 2.12
CA PRO A 297 21.37 16.10 1.01
C PRO A 297 20.60 17.43 1.08
N ARG A 298 20.39 18.05 -0.08
CA ARG A 298 19.62 19.31 -0.21
C ARG A 298 18.15 19.02 -0.50
N LYS A 299 17.24 19.61 0.27
CA LYS A 299 15.79 19.55 0.00
C LYS A 299 15.46 20.31 -1.28
N ILE A 300 14.62 19.74 -2.14
CA ILE A 300 14.10 20.36 -3.37
C ILE A 300 12.60 20.65 -3.29
N TYR A 301 11.82 19.70 -2.74
CA TYR A 301 10.37 19.81 -2.61
C TYR A 301 9.93 19.28 -1.24
N SER A 302 8.80 19.78 -0.76
CA SER A 302 8.07 19.15 0.35
C SER A 302 6.58 19.46 0.29
N CYS A 303 5.76 18.49 0.67
CA CYS A 303 4.34 18.67 0.94
C CYS A 303 4.04 18.16 2.35
N SER A 304 3.46 19.00 3.20
CA SER A 304 3.15 18.65 4.59
C SER A 304 1.79 19.21 5.03
N ILE A 305 1.18 18.58 6.03
CA ILE A 305 0.05 19.16 6.75
C ILE A 305 0.54 20.42 7.49
N ASN A 306 -0.05 21.56 7.17
CA ASN A 306 0.25 22.83 7.82
C ASN A 306 -0.34 22.83 9.24
N LEU A 307 0.46 23.21 10.24
CA LEU A 307 0.03 23.32 11.65
C LEU A 307 -0.66 22.06 12.23
N ALA A 308 -0.23 20.86 11.82
CA ALA A 308 -0.77 19.60 12.33
C ALA A 308 -0.74 19.55 13.87
N ASN A 309 -1.93 19.36 14.47
CA ASN A 309 -2.16 19.27 15.90
C ASN A 309 -2.76 17.89 16.28
N ASP A 310 -2.97 17.66 17.58
CA ASP A 310 -3.52 16.40 18.08
C ASP A 310 -4.91 16.09 17.51
N ASP A 311 -5.76 17.11 17.30
CA ASP A 311 -7.08 16.95 16.66
C ASP A 311 -6.94 16.46 15.21
N THR A 312 -6.03 17.07 14.44
CA THR A 312 -5.75 16.67 13.05
C THR A 312 -5.26 15.23 12.96
N ILE A 313 -4.38 14.83 13.89
CA ILE A 313 -3.89 13.46 14.00
C ILE A 313 -5.04 12.52 14.38
N TRP A 314 -5.88 12.91 15.36
CA TRP A 314 -7.05 12.16 15.79
C TRP A 314 -7.98 11.88 14.61
N HIS A 315 -8.37 12.91 13.85
CA HIS A 315 -9.23 12.79 12.66
C HIS A 315 -8.63 11.88 11.59
N ARG A 316 -7.35 12.05 11.23
CA ARG A 316 -6.68 11.20 10.22
C ARG A 316 -6.53 9.75 10.68
N GLN A 317 -6.33 9.52 11.97
CA GLN A 317 -6.18 8.20 12.57
C GLN A 317 -7.51 7.54 12.98
N THR A 318 -8.68 8.10 12.61
CA THR A 318 -10.01 7.52 12.93
C THR A 318 -10.05 6.01 12.65
N LEU A 319 -9.57 5.56 11.49
CA LEU A 319 -9.54 4.14 11.12
C LEU A 319 -8.64 3.25 12.00
N LEU A 320 -7.58 3.79 12.59
CA LEU A 320 -6.70 3.04 13.50
C LEU A 320 -7.34 2.86 14.88
N ARG A 321 -8.26 3.76 15.25
CA ARG A 321 -8.96 3.81 16.53
C ARG A 321 -10.25 2.98 16.52
N LEU A 322 -10.69 2.50 15.36
CA LEU A 322 -11.88 1.65 15.25
C LEU A 322 -11.59 0.24 15.80
N PRO A 323 -12.46 -0.29 16.67
CA PRO A 323 -12.26 -1.60 17.28
C PRO A 323 -12.33 -2.72 16.24
N LYS A 324 -11.42 -3.69 16.34
CA LYS A 324 -11.36 -4.88 15.44
C LYS A 324 -12.65 -5.72 15.44
N SER A 325 -13.48 -5.56 16.46
CA SER A 325 -14.83 -6.12 16.54
C SER A 325 -15.67 -5.27 17.49
N THR A 326 -16.72 -4.59 17.01
CA THR A 326 -17.86 -4.25 17.86
C THR A 326 -19.13 -4.00 17.05
N ASN A 327 -20.26 -4.41 17.63
CA ASN A 327 -21.59 -4.14 17.14
C ASN A 327 -21.99 -2.69 17.48
N SER A 328 -21.40 -1.69 16.82
CA SER A 328 -21.94 -0.32 16.91
C SER A 328 -23.25 -0.26 16.13
N SER A 329 -24.36 0.02 16.79
CA SER A 329 -25.66 0.22 16.14
C SER A 329 -25.66 1.41 15.19
N ASP A 330 -24.83 2.40 15.50
CA ASP A 330 -24.91 3.74 14.92
C ASP A 330 -23.81 3.96 13.87
N CYS A 331 -24.13 4.80 12.88
CA CYS A 331 -23.19 5.27 11.88
C CYS A 331 -22.31 6.38 12.48
N MET A 332 -21.00 6.30 12.27
CA MET A 332 -20.06 7.32 12.74
C MET A 332 -19.67 8.21 11.56
N THR A 333 -19.95 9.51 11.65
CA THR A 333 -19.48 10.52 10.69
C THR A 333 -18.61 11.53 11.43
N ASP A 334 -17.52 11.94 10.78
CA ASP A 334 -16.51 12.86 11.29
C ASP A 334 -16.12 13.84 10.19
N ALA A 335 -15.89 15.11 10.54
CA ALA A 335 -15.71 16.20 9.58
C ALA A 335 -14.70 17.24 10.08
N PHE A 336 -13.74 17.61 9.23
CA PHE A 336 -12.60 18.43 9.61
C PHE A 336 -11.97 19.13 8.40
N SER A 337 -11.21 20.20 8.66
CA SER A 337 -10.42 20.90 7.64
C SER A 337 -8.96 20.43 7.67
N LEU A 338 -8.30 20.42 6.51
CA LEU A 338 -6.87 20.20 6.36
C LEU A 338 -6.26 21.29 5.48
N ASP A 339 -5.22 21.94 6.00
CA ASP A 339 -4.36 22.83 5.22
C ASP A 339 -3.08 22.09 4.82
N PHE A 340 -2.69 22.18 3.55
CA PHE A 340 -1.49 21.55 3.00
C PHE A 340 -0.49 22.63 2.61
N LEU A 341 0.70 22.61 3.19
CA LEU A 341 1.83 23.45 2.80
C LEU A 341 2.67 22.71 1.77
N SER A 342 2.65 23.20 0.53
CA SER A 342 3.59 22.81 -0.52
C SER A 342 4.74 23.82 -0.59
N GLU A 343 5.99 23.35 -0.56
CA GLU A 343 7.20 24.17 -0.67
C GLU A 343 8.14 23.62 -1.75
N GLU A 344 8.53 24.49 -2.68
CA GLU A 344 9.58 24.29 -3.69
C GLU A 344 10.80 25.15 -3.33
N VAL A 345 12.00 24.55 -3.32
CA VAL A 345 13.25 25.17 -2.83
C VAL A 345 14.21 25.46 -3.99
N MET A 346 14.22 26.71 -4.43
CA MET A 346 15.06 27.26 -5.49
C MET A 346 16.29 27.98 -4.91
N GLY A 347 17.23 27.17 -4.41
CA GLY A 347 18.47 27.68 -3.80
C GLY A 347 18.20 28.44 -2.50
N ALA A 348 18.41 29.76 -2.50
CA ALA A 348 18.18 30.63 -1.34
C ALA A 348 16.71 31.08 -1.18
N HIS A 349 15.85 30.81 -2.16
CA HIS A 349 14.43 31.17 -2.14
C HIS A 349 13.57 29.91 -2.04
N SER A 350 12.42 29.99 -1.37
CA SER A 350 11.40 28.95 -1.49
C SER A 350 10.04 29.54 -1.88
N ARG A 351 9.35 28.85 -2.78
CA ARG A 351 7.98 29.15 -3.19
C ARG A 351 7.05 28.30 -2.34
N LYS A 352 6.12 28.96 -1.63
CA LYS A 352 5.14 28.29 -0.77
C LYS A 352 3.73 28.47 -1.33
N ARG A 353 2.94 27.40 -1.24
CA ARG A 353 1.51 27.36 -1.56
C ARG A 353 0.78 26.70 -0.38
N ILE A 354 -0.36 27.24 0.00
CA ILE A 354 -1.27 26.61 0.96
C ILE A 354 -2.56 26.27 0.22
N ASP A 355 -2.96 25.00 0.31
CA ASP A 355 -4.20 24.46 -0.24
C ASP A 355 -5.07 23.95 0.90
N SER A 356 -6.35 24.33 0.93
CA SER A 356 -7.26 23.99 2.02
C SER A 356 -8.33 23.04 1.53
N PHE A 357 -8.55 21.94 2.27
CA PHE A 357 -9.61 20.97 2.01
C PHE A 357 -10.54 20.87 3.21
N TYR A 358 -11.84 20.72 2.93
CA TYR A 358 -12.81 20.23 3.90
C TYR A 358 -13.08 18.75 3.63
N VAL A 359 -12.91 17.91 4.64
CA VAL A 359 -13.00 16.45 4.55
C VAL A 359 -14.12 15.96 5.45
N VAL A 360 -14.99 15.10 4.91
CA VAL A 360 -15.96 14.33 5.69
C VAL A 360 -15.68 12.84 5.49
N GLN A 361 -15.68 12.08 6.57
CA GLN A 361 -15.47 10.63 6.58
C GLN A 361 -16.58 9.93 7.35
N THR A 362 -17.02 8.78 6.85
CA THR A 362 -18.15 8.03 7.41
C THR A 362 -17.85 6.54 7.46
N MET A 363 -18.09 5.93 8.63
CA MET A 363 -18.12 4.49 8.86
C MET A 363 -19.57 4.06 9.07
N ALA A 364 -20.07 3.15 8.24
CA ALA A 364 -21.42 2.63 8.39
C ALA A 364 -21.50 1.61 9.54
N SER A 365 -22.67 1.56 10.20
CA SER A 365 -22.97 0.57 11.24
C SER A 365 -22.83 -0.86 10.73
N SER A 366 -22.41 -1.79 11.60
CA SER A 366 -22.36 -3.22 11.31
C SER A 366 -23.75 -3.81 10.99
N SER A 367 -24.84 -3.19 11.46
CA SER A 367 -26.22 -3.60 11.16
C SER A 367 -26.76 -3.06 9.84
N SER A 368 -26.05 -2.14 9.17
CA SER A 368 -26.45 -1.60 7.86
C SER A 368 -26.42 -2.64 6.74
N ARG A 369 -26.99 -2.32 5.58
CA ARG A 369 -26.94 -3.14 4.36
C ARG A 369 -25.49 -3.48 3.98
N ILE A 370 -24.63 -2.46 3.88
CA ILE A 370 -23.20 -2.63 3.58
C ILE A 370 -22.40 -3.30 4.71
N GLY A 371 -22.72 -3.02 5.98
CA GLY A 371 -22.06 -3.65 7.13
C GLY A 371 -22.36 -5.15 7.22
N SER A 372 -23.62 -5.54 6.98
CA SER A 372 -24.05 -6.93 6.88
C SER A 372 -23.35 -7.64 5.71
N PHE A 373 -23.25 -6.99 4.55
CA PHE A 373 -22.53 -7.51 3.39
C PHE A 373 -21.05 -7.75 3.68
N ALA A 374 -20.37 -6.82 4.37
CA ALA A 374 -18.97 -6.97 4.78
C ALA A 374 -18.77 -8.17 5.72
N SER A 375 -19.70 -8.38 6.66
CA SER A 375 -19.69 -9.55 7.55
C SER A 375 -19.84 -10.87 6.77
N THR A 376 -20.83 -10.96 5.87
CA THR A 376 -21.01 -12.13 4.99
C THR A 376 -19.78 -12.38 4.09
N ALA A 377 -19.21 -11.33 3.50
CA ALA A 377 -18.02 -11.44 2.66
C ALA A 377 -16.80 -11.99 3.43
N SER A 378 -16.65 -11.59 4.70
CA SER A 378 -15.58 -12.11 5.56
C SER A 378 -15.83 -13.56 6.00
N ASN A 379 -17.06 -13.94 6.33
CA ASN A 379 -17.38 -15.29 6.82
C ASN A 379 -17.39 -16.35 5.70
N ASP A 380 -17.97 -16.02 4.54
CA ASP A 380 -18.23 -16.98 3.47
C ASP A 380 -17.08 -17.07 2.44
N TYR A 381 -16.27 -16.02 2.33
CA TYR A 381 -15.26 -15.88 1.26
C TYR A 381 -13.86 -15.45 1.74
N ASP A 382 -13.66 -15.26 3.05
CA ASP A 382 -12.43 -14.67 3.64
C ASP A 382 -12.06 -13.29 3.06
N ILE A 383 -13.07 -12.55 2.58
CA ILE A 383 -12.91 -11.18 2.07
C ILE A 383 -13.30 -10.22 3.18
N HIS A 384 -12.33 -9.82 4.00
CA HIS A 384 -12.53 -8.70 4.92
C HIS A 384 -12.85 -7.44 4.10
N LEU A 385 -13.88 -6.69 4.47
CA LEU A 385 -14.29 -5.44 3.84
C LEU A 385 -14.55 -4.40 4.93
N LEU A 386 -14.23 -3.13 4.68
CA LEU A 386 -14.31 -2.06 5.66
C LEU A 386 -15.34 -1.03 5.16
N PRO A 387 -16.54 -0.94 5.78
CA PRO A 387 -17.63 -0.09 5.28
C PRO A 387 -17.38 1.38 5.65
N TRP A 388 -16.36 1.96 5.00
CA TRP A 388 -15.90 3.33 5.21
C TRP A 388 -15.52 4.02 3.91
N ALA A 389 -15.86 5.29 3.84
CA ALA A 389 -15.47 6.20 2.78
C ALA A 389 -15.24 7.61 3.32
N SER A 390 -14.61 8.45 2.50
CA SER A 390 -14.44 9.88 2.75
C SER A 390 -14.58 10.68 1.46
N VAL A 391 -15.10 11.90 1.57
CA VAL A 391 -15.21 12.85 0.47
C VAL A 391 -14.52 14.15 0.91
N ALA A 392 -13.74 14.75 0.00
CA ALA A 392 -13.03 15.99 0.29
C ALA A 392 -13.24 17.04 -0.81
N ALA A 393 -13.61 18.25 -0.41
CA ALA A 393 -13.73 19.41 -1.28
C ALA A 393 -12.51 20.33 -1.09
N CYS A 394 -11.90 20.76 -2.20
CA CYS A 394 -10.92 21.85 -2.17
C CYS A 394 -11.68 23.18 -1.97
N ILE A 395 -11.43 23.83 -0.83
CA ILE A 395 -12.11 25.08 -0.43
C ILE A 395 -11.23 26.32 -0.62
N SER A 396 -9.98 26.19 -1.08
CA SER A 396 -9.17 27.33 -1.45
C SER A 396 -9.59 27.91 -2.82
N ASP A 397 -9.67 29.24 -2.90
CA ASP A 397 -10.00 29.96 -4.14
C ASP A 397 -8.72 30.47 -4.82
N HIS A 398 -8.03 29.58 -5.53
CA HIS A 398 -6.98 29.96 -6.47
C HIS A 398 -7.62 30.36 -7.79
N SER A 399 -7.34 31.59 -8.25
CA SER A 399 -7.96 32.26 -9.41
C SER A 399 -7.62 31.66 -10.79
N SER A 400 -7.08 30.45 -10.83
CA SER A 400 -6.78 29.68 -12.05
C SER A 400 -7.91 28.69 -12.37
N ASN A 401 -8.48 28.78 -13.57
CA ASN A 401 -9.57 27.90 -14.00
C ASN A 401 -9.19 26.40 -14.09
N ASP A 402 -7.91 26.06 -14.17
CA ASP A 402 -7.38 24.68 -14.28
C ASP A 402 -6.75 24.18 -12.96
N ASP A 403 -7.43 24.36 -11.82
CA ASP A 403 -6.94 23.81 -10.55
C ASP A 403 -7.14 22.28 -10.50
N VAL A 404 -6.04 21.56 -10.71
CA VAL A 404 -5.98 20.08 -10.69
C VAL A 404 -6.50 19.49 -9.37
N LEU A 405 -6.45 20.24 -8.26
CA LEU A 405 -7.00 19.83 -6.96
C LEU A 405 -8.53 19.80 -6.92
N LYS A 406 -9.20 20.51 -7.83
CA LYS A 406 -10.65 20.53 -8.01
C LYS A 406 -11.14 19.51 -9.04
N LEU A 407 -10.23 18.82 -9.74
CA LEU A 407 -10.60 17.73 -10.64
C LEU A 407 -10.78 16.43 -9.84
N GLY A 408 -12.03 15.95 -9.71
CA GLY A 408 -12.38 14.80 -8.88
C GLY A 408 -11.76 13.49 -9.36
N ARG A 409 -11.09 12.81 -8.44
CA ARG A 409 -10.47 11.49 -8.63
C ARG A 409 -10.98 10.51 -7.57
N ALA A 410 -10.88 9.22 -7.91
CA ALA A 410 -11.09 8.14 -6.96
C ALA A 410 -9.80 7.85 -6.18
N PHE A 411 -9.92 7.53 -4.90
CA PHE A 411 -8.81 7.16 -4.02
C PHE A 411 -9.11 5.84 -3.33
N CYS A 412 -8.05 5.08 -3.09
CA CYS A 412 -8.02 4.06 -2.05
C CYS A 412 -6.79 4.39 -1.19
N PHE A 413 -6.97 5.37 -0.31
CA PHE A 413 -5.95 6.11 0.48
C PHE A 413 -4.99 6.97 -0.37
N LEU A 414 -4.50 6.44 -1.49
CA LEU A 414 -3.74 7.16 -2.50
C LEU A 414 -4.56 7.36 -3.79
N PRO A 415 -4.25 8.39 -4.60
CA PRO A 415 -4.99 8.68 -5.83
C PRO A 415 -4.86 7.54 -6.84
N LEU A 416 -6.01 7.03 -7.29
CA LEU A 416 -6.11 6.12 -8.42
C LEU A 416 -6.07 6.94 -9.72
N PRO A 417 -5.66 6.36 -10.86
CA PRO A 417 -5.70 7.02 -12.18
C PRO A 417 -7.13 7.02 -12.76
N VAL A 418 -8.14 7.27 -11.92
CA VAL A 418 -9.57 7.23 -12.25
C VAL A 418 -10.16 8.60 -11.93
N ARG A 419 -10.68 9.28 -12.96
CA ARG A 419 -11.45 10.52 -12.80
C ARG A 419 -12.90 10.17 -12.50
N THR A 420 -13.54 10.90 -11.58
CA THR A 420 -14.96 10.70 -11.21
C THR A 420 -15.89 11.61 -12.00
N GLY A 421 -15.33 12.63 -12.67
CA GLY A 421 -16.09 13.70 -13.33
C GLY A 421 -16.61 14.78 -12.37
N MET A 422 -16.49 14.58 -11.05
CA MET A 422 -16.97 15.51 -10.03
C MET A 422 -15.91 16.56 -9.68
N THR A 423 -16.27 17.55 -8.87
CA THR A 423 -15.37 18.60 -8.35
C THR A 423 -14.81 18.32 -6.96
N VAL A 424 -15.08 17.12 -6.43
CA VAL A 424 -14.62 16.64 -5.12
C VAL A 424 -13.83 15.33 -5.26
N GLN A 425 -12.94 15.09 -4.30
CA GLN A 425 -12.14 13.88 -4.21
C GLN A 425 -12.90 12.81 -3.44
N ILE A 426 -13.00 11.59 -3.99
CA ILE A 426 -13.75 10.48 -3.41
C ILE A 426 -12.80 9.36 -3.01
N ASN A 427 -12.68 9.13 -1.72
CA ASN A 427 -11.89 8.05 -1.15
C ASN A 427 -12.80 6.97 -0.55
N GLY A 428 -12.42 5.72 -0.74
CA GLY A 428 -13.18 4.61 -0.22
C GLY A 428 -12.34 3.36 -0.13
N PHE A 429 -12.79 2.41 0.68
CA PHE A 429 -12.21 1.09 0.76
C PHE A 429 -12.62 0.22 -0.45
N PHE A 430 -12.37 0.73 -1.66
CA PHE A 430 -12.76 0.09 -2.91
C PHE A 430 -11.96 -1.19 -3.15
N GLU A 431 -12.65 -2.22 -3.63
CA GLU A 431 -11.99 -3.35 -4.28
C GLU A 431 -11.48 -2.86 -5.64
N VAL A 432 -10.16 -2.79 -5.78
CA VAL A 432 -9.47 -2.33 -6.99
C VAL A 432 -9.05 -3.49 -7.90
N SER A 433 -8.95 -3.20 -9.19
CA SER A 433 -8.30 -4.07 -10.18
C SER A 433 -6.84 -4.37 -9.81
N SER A 434 -6.32 -5.52 -10.27
CA SER A 434 -4.97 -5.99 -9.93
C SER A 434 -3.83 -5.07 -10.41
N ASN A 435 -4.07 -4.32 -11.50
CA ASN A 435 -3.16 -3.29 -12.01
C ASN A 435 -3.39 -1.90 -11.39
N ARG A 436 -4.31 -1.79 -10.41
CA ARG A 436 -4.72 -0.55 -9.72
C ARG A 436 -5.21 0.58 -10.64
N ARG A 437 -5.60 0.28 -11.89
CA ARG A 437 -6.05 1.30 -12.88
C ARG A 437 -7.55 1.62 -12.84
N GLY A 438 -8.33 0.84 -12.10
CA GLY A 438 -9.78 0.98 -11.98
C GLY A 438 -10.35 0.27 -10.75
N ILE A 439 -11.56 0.64 -10.36
CA ILE A 439 -12.35 -0.08 -9.33
C ILE A 439 -13.15 -1.21 -9.99
N TRP A 440 -13.43 -2.30 -9.26
CA TRP A 440 -14.29 -3.38 -9.77
C TRP A 440 -15.73 -2.89 -9.94
N TYR A 441 -16.25 -2.99 -11.17
CA TYR A 441 -17.64 -2.71 -11.51
C TYR A 441 -18.04 -3.51 -12.75
N GLY A 442 -19.35 -3.72 -12.96
CA GLY A 442 -19.93 -4.39 -14.12
C GLY A 442 -20.91 -5.50 -13.75
N ALA A 443 -21.87 -5.75 -14.65
CA ALA A 443 -22.93 -6.75 -14.48
C ALA A 443 -22.50 -8.17 -14.89
N ASP A 444 -21.61 -8.30 -15.86
CA ASP A 444 -21.14 -9.58 -16.43
C ASP A 444 -20.09 -10.32 -15.58
N MET A 445 -19.97 -9.94 -14.30
CA MET A 445 -18.98 -10.51 -13.39
C MET A 445 -19.49 -11.79 -12.73
N ASP A 446 -18.69 -12.85 -12.74
CA ASP A 446 -19.01 -14.11 -12.07
C ASP A 446 -18.40 -14.21 -10.66
N ARG A 447 -18.96 -15.10 -9.84
CA ARG A 447 -18.49 -15.50 -8.50
C ARG A 447 -17.88 -14.33 -7.69
N SER A 448 -16.54 -14.32 -7.53
CA SER A 448 -15.84 -13.33 -6.71
C SER A 448 -15.75 -11.94 -7.35
N GLY A 449 -15.80 -11.83 -8.69
CA GLY A 449 -15.90 -10.55 -9.38
C GLY A 449 -17.22 -9.85 -9.06
N LYS A 450 -18.32 -10.62 -8.99
CA LYS A 450 -19.64 -10.10 -8.60
C LYS A 450 -19.64 -9.52 -7.19
N ILE A 451 -19.00 -10.19 -6.23
CA ILE A 451 -18.89 -9.71 -4.84
C ILE A 451 -18.18 -8.36 -4.79
N ARG A 452 -17.07 -8.20 -5.53
CA ARG A 452 -16.32 -6.92 -5.60
C ARG A 452 -17.10 -5.80 -6.29
N SER A 453 -17.81 -6.12 -7.36
CA SER A 453 -18.70 -5.18 -8.08
C SER A 453 -19.84 -4.69 -7.18
N VAL A 454 -20.52 -5.62 -6.49
CA VAL A 454 -21.58 -5.29 -5.52
C VAL A 454 -21.02 -4.49 -4.33
N TRP A 455 -19.86 -4.85 -3.79
CA TRP A 455 -19.21 -4.10 -2.73
C TRP A 455 -19.00 -2.63 -3.10
N ASN A 456 -18.36 -2.37 -4.24
CA ASN A 456 -18.10 -0.99 -4.69
C ASN A 456 -19.39 -0.22 -4.96
N ARG A 457 -20.44 -0.88 -5.49
CA ARG A 457 -21.76 -0.27 -5.67
C ARG A 457 -22.39 0.13 -4.33
N LEU A 458 -22.41 -0.78 -3.36
CA LEU A 458 -22.90 -0.51 -1.99
C LEU A 458 -22.10 0.62 -1.33
N LEU A 459 -20.78 0.66 -1.52
CA LEU A 459 -19.92 1.70 -0.95
C LEU A 459 -20.28 3.10 -1.49
N LEU A 460 -20.56 3.20 -2.79
CA LEU A 460 -21.03 4.45 -3.41
C LEU A 460 -22.43 4.86 -2.93
N GLU A 461 -23.37 3.91 -2.86
CA GLU A 461 -24.77 4.15 -2.49
C GLU A 461 -24.96 4.42 -0.99
N ASP A 462 -24.49 3.53 -0.12
CA ASP A 462 -24.78 3.52 1.33
C ASP A 462 -23.86 4.43 2.14
N ILE A 463 -22.71 4.86 1.58
CA ILE A 463 -21.72 5.66 2.31
C ILE A 463 -21.36 6.94 1.55
N VAL A 464 -20.81 6.86 0.34
CA VAL A 464 -20.29 8.06 -0.35
C VAL A 464 -21.41 9.08 -0.62
N ALA A 465 -22.59 8.66 -1.07
CA ALA A 465 -23.71 9.58 -1.31
C ALA A 465 -24.22 10.29 -0.03
N PRO A 466 -24.47 9.61 1.11
CA PRO A 466 -24.75 10.29 2.38
C PRO A 466 -23.61 11.20 2.86
N THR A 467 -22.35 10.75 2.75
CA THR A 467 -21.16 11.53 3.13
C THR A 467 -21.05 12.83 2.33
N PHE A 468 -21.39 12.79 1.03
CA PHE A 468 -21.44 13.98 0.16
C PHE A 468 -22.48 15.00 0.64
N THR A 469 -23.62 14.53 1.16
CA THR A 469 -24.66 15.44 1.69
C THR A 469 -24.15 16.14 2.96
N GLN A 470 -23.43 15.43 3.82
CA GLN A 470 -22.76 16.01 5.00
C GLN A 470 -21.63 16.97 4.62
N LEU A 471 -20.87 16.67 3.56
CA LEU A 471 -19.87 17.58 2.98
C LEU A 471 -20.52 18.90 2.54
N LEU A 472 -21.64 18.85 1.82
CA LEU A 472 -22.35 20.07 1.41
C LEU A 472 -22.83 20.89 2.62
N LEU A 473 -23.44 20.26 3.63
CA LEU A 473 -23.85 20.97 4.85
C LEU A 473 -22.68 21.65 5.55
N GLY A 474 -21.55 20.95 5.70
CA GLY A 474 -20.34 21.49 6.34
C GLY A 474 -19.69 22.62 5.54
N VAL A 475 -19.55 22.48 4.22
CA VAL A 475 -18.99 23.55 3.38
C VAL A 475 -19.92 24.77 3.30
N GLN A 476 -21.24 24.57 3.28
CA GLN A 476 -22.21 25.67 3.31
C GLN A 476 -22.09 26.48 4.61
N ALA A 477 -21.90 25.81 5.75
CA ALA A 477 -21.68 26.48 7.04
C ALA A 477 -20.35 27.26 7.10
N LEU A 478 -19.32 26.82 6.34
CA LEU A 478 -18.01 27.48 6.29
C LEU A 478 -17.93 28.64 5.27
N LEU A 479 -18.52 28.46 4.08
CA LEU A 479 -18.38 29.40 2.95
C LEU A 479 -19.63 30.23 2.68
N GLY A 480 -20.80 29.82 3.18
CA GLY A 480 -22.09 30.34 2.75
C GLY A 480 -22.46 29.95 1.30
N PRO A 481 -23.58 30.48 0.76
CA PRO A 481 -24.09 30.17 -0.57
C PRO A 481 -23.29 30.86 -1.70
N THR A 482 -21.99 30.57 -1.77
CA THR A 482 -21.04 31.15 -2.73
C THR A 482 -21.01 30.39 -4.05
N LYS A 483 -20.46 31.01 -5.10
CA LYS A 483 -20.17 30.32 -6.38
C LYS A 483 -19.28 29.09 -6.18
N LEU A 484 -18.32 29.15 -5.26
CA LEU A 484 -17.45 28.02 -4.92
C LEU A 484 -18.27 26.87 -4.30
N TYR A 485 -19.16 27.16 -3.35
CA TYR A 485 -20.08 26.17 -2.78
C TYR A 485 -20.92 25.46 -3.86
N TYR A 486 -21.61 26.21 -4.72
CA TYR A 486 -22.43 25.61 -5.78
C TYR A 486 -21.61 24.87 -6.84
N SER A 487 -20.32 25.21 -7.03
CA SER A 487 -19.44 24.48 -7.95
C SER A 487 -19.07 23.07 -7.46
N LEU A 488 -19.33 22.73 -6.19
CA LEU A 488 -19.14 21.37 -5.67
C LEU A 488 -20.22 20.38 -6.15
N TRP A 489 -21.33 20.88 -6.69
CA TRP A 489 -22.47 20.05 -7.08
C TRP A 489 -22.17 19.26 -8.38
N PRO A 490 -22.49 17.95 -8.46
CA PRO A 490 -22.22 17.17 -9.66
C PRO A 490 -23.05 17.64 -10.86
N THR A 491 -22.40 18.29 -11.83
CA THR A 491 -23.05 18.81 -13.04
C THR A 491 -22.52 18.15 -14.31
N GLY A 492 -23.40 17.88 -15.27
CA GLY A 492 -23.06 17.23 -16.54
C GLY A 492 -23.36 15.72 -16.57
N SER A 493 -22.67 15.00 -17.47
CA SER A 493 -22.82 13.56 -17.68
C SER A 493 -21.68 12.78 -17.05
N PHE A 494 -22.01 11.67 -16.38
CA PHE A 494 -21.05 10.83 -15.65
C PHE A 494 -21.03 9.41 -16.24
N GLU A 495 -19.85 8.81 -16.30
CA GLU A 495 -19.68 7.40 -16.68
C GLU A 495 -20.02 6.48 -15.50
N GLU A 496 -20.27 5.20 -15.78
CA GLU A 496 -20.42 4.21 -14.71
C GLU A 496 -19.09 3.95 -13.98
N PRO A 497 -19.09 3.72 -12.64
CA PRO A 497 -20.25 3.71 -11.74
C PRO A 497 -20.60 5.08 -11.13
N TRP A 498 -19.94 6.16 -11.56
CA TRP A 498 -20.07 7.49 -10.94
C TRP A 498 -21.45 8.12 -11.17
N ASN A 499 -22.13 7.79 -12.27
CA ASN A 499 -23.54 8.13 -12.48
C ASN A 499 -24.48 7.62 -11.37
N ILE A 500 -24.28 6.39 -10.87
CA ILE A 500 -25.08 5.82 -9.76
C ILE A 500 -24.85 6.61 -8.49
N LEU A 501 -23.60 7.01 -8.22
CA LEU A 501 -23.28 7.88 -7.09
C LEU A 501 -24.02 9.22 -7.22
N VAL A 502 -23.99 9.87 -8.40
CA VAL A 502 -24.71 11.14 -8.62
C VAL A 502 -26.22 11.00 -8.43
N GLU A 503 -26.84 9.92 -8.91
CA GLU A 503 -28.26 9.64 -8.68
C GLU A 503 -28.59 9.56 -7.18
N HIS A 504 -27.75 8.88 -6.39
CA HIS A 504 -27.95 8.74 -4.94
C HIS A 504 -27.62 10.03 -4.17
N ILE A 505 -26.64 10.82 -4.63
CA ILE A 505 -26.36 12.16 -4.08
C ILE A 505 -27.61 13.03 -4.20
N TYR A 506 -28.20 13.14 -5.41
CA TYR A 506 -29.40 13.94 -5.61
C TYR A 506 -30.63 13.41 -4.86
N ARG A 507 -30.76 12.09 -4.70
CA ARG A 507 -31.82 11.49 -3.88
C ARG A 507 -31.70 11.88 -2.40
N ASN A 508 -30.48 11.89 -1.85
CA ASN A 508 -30.24 12.24 -0.44
C ASN A 508 -30.32 13.75 -0.17
N ILE A 509 -29.92 14.56 -1.15
CA ILE A 509 -29.98 16.03 -1.09
C ILE A 509 -31.42 16.56 -0.99
N GLY A 510 -32.40 15.86 -1.56
CA GLY A 510 -33.80 16.28 -1.56
C GLY A 510 -34.41 16.47 -0.16
N ASP A 511 -33.88 15.78 0.85
CA ASP A 511 -34.33 15.85 2.24
C ASP A 511 -33.42 16.72 3.13
N ALA A 512 -32.44 17.45 2.55
CA ALA A 512 -31.42 18.20 3.30
C ALA A 512 -31.43 19.72 2.99
N PRO A 513 -31.18 20.59 3.99
CA PRO A 513 -31.17 22.05 3.82
C PRO A 513 -29.86 22.56 3.17
N VAL A 514 -29.55 22.06 1.97
CA VAL A 514 -28.33 22.39 1.20
C VAL A 514 -28.57 23.37 0.04
N LEU A 515 -29.82 23.75 -0.21
CA LEU A 515 -30.17 24.82 -1.15
C LEU A 515 -30.52 26.08 -0.36
N TYR A 516 -30.00 27.23 -0.82
CA TYR A 516 -30.31 28.54 -0.28
C TYR A 516 -31.14 29.35 -1.29
N SER A 517 -32.12 30.10 -0.80
CA SER A 517 -33.01 30.95 -1.57
C SER A 517 -33.14 32.31 -0.89
N ASP A 518 -33.06 33.41 -1.65
CA ASP A 518 -33.34 34.76 -1.12
C ASP A 518 -34.78 34.89 -0.59
N VAL A 519 -35.66 33.95 -0.95
CA VAL A 519 -37.00 33.78 -0.40
C VAL A 519 -36.97 32.59 0.58
N GLU A 520 -37.11 32.89 1.88
CA GLU A 520 -37.12 31.99 3.05
C GLU A 520 -35.77 31.51 3.62
N GLY A 521 -34.65 31.67 2.91
CA GLY A 521 -33.28 31.45 3.41
C GLY A 521 -32.64 30.13 3.01
#